data_AF-A0A8E0VFG5-F1
#
_entry.id   AF-A0A8E0VFG5-F1
#
_cell.length_a   1.000
_cell.length_b   1.000
_cell.length_c   1.000
_cell.angle_alpha   90.00
_cell.angle_beta   90.00
_cell.angle_gamma   90.00
#
_symmetry.space_group_name_H-M   'P 1'
#
loop_
_entity.id
_entity.type
_entity.pdbx_description
1 polymer ?
#
loop_
_entity_poly.entity_id
_entity_poly.type
_entity_poly.pdbx_seq_one_letter_code
_entity_poly.pdbx_strand_id
1 'polypeptide(L)'
;MMFYNHSIDRLLTVLLTKGGACPREAVAVHCHDTGGMALANIGVALDSHGISVIDSAIGGLGGCPYAGPSAPGNVSTESVVRYVLDKGYLLPPSLKLAELITVSSIFWFPHLQPLRALIGCYK
;
A
#
# COMPACT_ATOMS: atom_id res chain seq x y z
N MET A 1 8.95 -15.51 -10.25
CA MET A 1 9.07 -16.19 -8.95
C MET A 1 8.44 -15.29 -7.90
N MET A 2 7.15 -15.50 -7.58
CA MET A 2 6.44 -14.69 -6.58
C MET A 2 6.98 -15.07 -5.20
N PHE A 3 7.58 -14.11 -4.51
CA PHE A 3 7.78 -14.23 -3.06
C PHE A 3 6.37 -14.22 -2.44
N TYR A 4 5.81 -15.42 -2.23
CA TYR A 4 4.55 -15.57 -1.54
C TYR A 4 4.79 -15.09 -0.11
N ASN A 5 4.17 -14.00 0.32
CA ASN A 5 4.38 -13.52 1.68
C ASN A 5 3.54 -14.37 2.65
N HIS A 6 4.17 -15.43 3.17
CA HIS A 6 3.49 -16.49 3.92
C HIS A 6 2.79 -15.94 5.18
N SER A 7 3.30 -14.86 5.77
CA SER A 7 2.76 -14.33 7.03
C SER A 7 1.38 -13.69 6.85
N ILE A 8 1.19 -12.83 5.84
CA ILE A 8 -0.10 -12.15 5.63
C ILE A 8 -1.16 -13.11 5.10
N ASP A 9 -0.77 -14.04 4.23
CA ASP A 9 -1.66 -15.09 3.72
C ASP A 9 -2.23 -15.94 4.87
N ARG A 10 -1.35 -16.38 5.79
CA ARG A 10 -1.77 -17.16 6.96
C ARG A 10 -2.64 -16.36 7.91
N LEU A 11 -2.32 -15.08 8.15
CA LEU A 11 -3.11 -14.20 8.99
C LEU A 11 -4.53 -14.04 8.44
N LEU A 12 -4.66 -13.68 7.16
CA LEU A 12 -5.96 -13.49 6.51
C LEU A 12 -6.75 -14.80 6.46
N THR A 13 -6.08 -15.92 6.16
CA THR A 13 -6.71 -17.25 6.25
C THR A 13 -7.32 -17.47 7.64
N VAL A 14 -6.56 -17.22 8.71
CA VAL A 14 -7.08 -17.43 10.09
C VAL A 14 -8.26 -16.51 10.38
N LEU A 15 -8.17 -15.23 10.03
CA LEU A 15 -9.23 -14.24 10.29
C LEU A 15 -10.52 -14.55 9.53
N LEU A 16 -10.41 -15.01 8.28
CA LEU A 16 -11.55 -15.24 7.40
C LEU A 16 -12.16 -16.65 7.56
N THR A 17 -11.35 -17.66 7.92
CA THR A 17 -11.81 -19.08 7.91
C THR A 17 -12.14 -19.67 9.27
N LYS A 18 -11.54 -19.20 10.38
CA LYS A 18 -11.90 -19.72 11.72
C LYS A 18 -13.28 -19.22 12.12
N GLY A 19 -14.32 -19.96 11.72
CA GLY A 19 -15.70 -19.82 12.19
C GLY A 19 -16.43 -18.54 11.77
N GLY A 20 -15.95 -17.81 10.76
CA GLY A 20 -16.53 -16.52 10.38
C GLY A 20 -16.20 -15.39 11.37
N ALA A 21 -15.05 -15.46 12.05
CA ALA A 21 -14.63 -14.48 13.05
C ALA A 21 -14.68 -13.02 12.57
N CYS A 22 -14.45 -12.78 11.27
CA CYS A 22 -14.68 -11.48 10.65
C CYS A 22 -15.21 -11.64 9.21
N PRO A 23 -16.35 -11.01 8.84
CA PRO A 23 -16.75 -10.87 7.46
C PRO A 23 -15.64 -10.17 6.66
N ARG A 24 -15.44 -10.59 5.40
CA ARG A 24 -14.40 -10.03 4.54
C ARG A 24 -14.53 -8.52 4.38
N GLU A 25 -15.76 -8.04 4.31
CA GLU A 25 -16.12 -6.63 4.12
C GLU A 25 -15.78 -5.78 5.34
N ALA A 26 -15.55 -6.41 6.50
CA ALA A 26 -15.14 -5.76 7.74
C ALA A 26 -13.61 -5.82 7.96
N VAL A 27 -12.84 -6.34 7.00
CA VAL A 27 -11.38 -6.42 7.07
C VAL A 27 -10.74 -5.41 6.12
N ALA A 28 -9.79 -4.64 6.66
CA ALA A 28 -8.89 -3.78 5.89
C ALA A 28 -7.44 -4.20 6.13
N VAL A 29 -6.56 -3.90 5.17
CA VAL A 29 -5.11 -4.08 5.35
C VAL A 29 -4.39 -2.73 5.42
N HIS A 30 -3.52 -2.60 6.42
CA HIS A 30 -2.62 -1.46 6.61
C HIS A 30 -1.17 -1.96 6.58
N CYS A 31 -0.47 -1.70 5.48
CA CYS A 31 0.89 -2.20 5.28
C CYS A 31 1.90 -1.05 5.31
N HIS A 32 2.91 -1.19 6.17
CA HIS A 32 4.10 -0.34 6.10
C HIS A 32 5.04 -0.84 5.00
N ASP A 33 5.68 0.09 4.31
CA ASP A 33 6.65 -0.21 3.26
C ASP A 33 8.09 -0.29 3.79
N THR A 34 8.24 -0.46 5.10
CA THR A 34 9.52 -0.78 5.73
C THR A 34 10.03 -2.11 5.15
N GLY A 35 11.04 -2.04 4.29
CA GLY A 35 11.60 -3.20 3.59
C GLY A 35 11.01 -3.48 2.19
N GLY A 36 10.19 -2.59 1.64
CA GLY A 36 9.72 -2.66 0.24
C GLY A 36 8.72 -3.78 -0.05
N MET A 37 8.02 -4.26 0.99
CA MET A 37 7.12 -5.42 0.89
C MET A 37 5.63 -5.04 0.95
N ALA A 38 5.27 -3.75 1.10
CA ALA A 38 3.88 -3.37 1.32
C ALA A 38 2.98 -3.75 0.14
N LEU A 39 3.39 -3.43 -1.09
CA LEU A 39 2.61 -3.75 -2.29
C LEU A 39 2.47 -5.25 -2.52
N ALA A 40 3.51 -6.04 -2.20
CA ALA A 40 3.45 -7.50 -2.29
C ALA A 40 2.40 -8.06 -1.30
N ASN A 41 2.35 -7.53 -0.08
CA ASN A 41 1.36 -7.90 0.92
C ASN A 41 -0.07 -7.52 0.52
N ILE A 42 -0.24 -6.29 0.02
CA ILE A 42 -1.51 -5.81 -0.51
C ILE A 42 -1.96 -6.69 -1.68
N GLY A 43 -1.04 -7.09 -2.56
CA GLY A 43 -1.32 -8.05 -3.63
C GLY A 43 -1.87 -9.37 -3.13
N VAL A 44 -1.31 -9.96 -2.08
CA VAL A 44 -1.87 -11.18 -1.47
C VAL A 44 -3.28 -10.94 -0.93
N ALA A 45 -3.49 -9.82 -0.22
CA ALA A 45 -4.79 -9.48 0.35
C ALA A 45 -5.87 -9.28 -0.73
N LEU A 46 -5.56 -8.54 -1.79
CA LEU A 46 -6.44 -8.31 -2.95
C LEU A 46 -6.67 -9.59 -3.74
N ASP A 47 -5.60 -10.16 -4.30
CA ASP A 47 -5.67 -11.20 -5.33
C ASP A 47 -6.11 -12.55 -4.74
N SER A 48 -5.67 -12.89 -3.52
CA SER A 48 -5.91 -14.22 -2.93
C SER A 48 -7.07 -14.25 -1.94
N HIS A 49 -7.31 -13.14 -1.22
CA HIS A 49 -8.31 -13.08 -0.15
C HIS A 49 -9.51 -12.19 -0.46
N GLY A 50 -9.45 -11.40 -1.55
CA GLY A 50 -10.53 -10.52 -1.99
C GLY A 50 -10.75 -9.30 -1.10
N ILE A 51 -9.76 -8.92 -0.29
CA ILE A 51 -9.83 -7.72 0.56
C ILE A 51 -9.83 -6.47 -0.32
N SER A 52 -10.83 -5.60 -0.16
CA SER A 52 -11.02 -4.41 -1.00
C SER A 52 -10.74 -3.08 -0.30
N VAL A 53 -10.46 -3.10 1.01
CA VAL A 53 -10.14 -1.89 1.80
C VAL A 53 -8.66 -1.91 2.15
N ILE A 54 -7.94 -0.88 1.68
CA ILE A 54 -6.50 -0.75 1.85
C ILE A 54 -6.21 0.63 2.43
N ASP A 55 -5.59 0.65 3.60
CA ASP A 55 -5.11 1.88 4.22
C ASP A 55 -3.73 2.25 3.67
N SER A 56 -3.54 3.53 3.39
CA SER A 56 -2.30 4.11 2.86
C SER A 56 -2.19 5.57 3.28
N ALA A 57 -1.04 6.19 3.04
CA ALA A 57 -0.83 7.61 3.32
C ALA A 57 -0.35 8.35 2.07
N ILE A 58 -0.88 9.56 1.84
CA ILE A 58 -0.45 10.41 0.72
C ILE A 58 1.07 10.61 0.77
N GLY A 59 1.76 10.41 -0.35
CA GLY A 59 3.21 10.55 -0.42
C GLY A 59 4.01 9.62 0.50
N GLY A 60 3.37 8.62 1.13
CA GLY A 60 4.01 7.76 2.14
C GLY A 60 4.23 8.47 3.49
N LEU A 61 3.41 9.46 3.82
CA LEU A 61 3.51 10.19 5.09
C LEU A 61 3.40 9.26 6.32
N GLY A 62 4.09 9.66 7.38
CA GLY A 62 4.17 8.90 8.63
C GLY A 62 5.34 7.91 8.59
N GLY A 63 6.30 8.12 9.50
CA GLY A 63 7.42 7.21 9.73
C GLY A 63 7.12 6.24 10.87
N CYS A 64 7.89 5.17 10.98
CA CYS A 64 7.82 4.29 12.13
C CYS A 64 8.67 4.87 13.27
N PRO A 65 8.14 5.06 14.50
CA PRO A 65 8.95 5.51 15.63
C PRO A 65 9.99 4.48 16.08
N TYR A 66 9.83 3.21 15.68
CA TYR A 66 10.70 2.09 16.07
C TYR A 66 11.72 1.68 15.02
N ALA A 67 11.51 2.05 13.75
CA ALA A 67 12.48 1.87 12.70
C ALA A 67 13.16 3.21 12.50
N GLY A 68 14.50 3.27 12.58
CA GLY A 68 15.26 4.53 12.74
C GLY A 68 14.92 5.66 11.75
N PRO A 69 15.57 6.84 11.87
CA PRO A 69 15.15 8.13 11.29
C PRO A 69 14.95 8.22 9.75
N SER A 70 15.04 7.11 9.01
CA SER A 70 14.86 7.05 7.55
C SER A 70 14.13 5.79 7.08
N ALA A 71 13.51 5.01 7.97
CA ALA A 71 12.74 3.85 7.57
C ALA A 71 11.40 4.28 6.95
N PRO A 72 11.09 3.86 5.71
CA PRO A 72 9.79 4.15 5.10
C PRO A 72 8.68 3.60 6.01
N GLY A 73 7.74 4.46 6.40
CA GLY A 73 6.61 4.06 7.24
C GLY A 73 5.47 3.55 6.37
N ASN A 74 4.40 4.32 6.21
CA ASN A 74 3.24 3.91 5.44
C ASN A 74 3.56 3.74 3.94
N VAL A 75 2.87 2.81 3.28
CA VAL A 75 2.84 2.75 1.82
C VAL A 75 2.18 4.01 1.24
N SER A 76 2.71 4.53 0.14
CA SER A 76 2.12 5.71 -0.50
C SER A 76 0.79 5.37 -1.18
N THR A 77 -0.20 6.24 -1.03
CA THR A 77 -1.51 6.09 -1.70
C THR A 77 -1.35 6.01 -3.22
N GLU A 78 -0.41 6.77 -3.78
CA GLU A 78 -0.11 6.81 -5.21
C GLU A 78 0.45 5.48 -5.72
N SER A 79 1.36 4.87 -4.96
CA SER A 79 1.88 3.54 -5.28
C SER A 79 0.79 2.47 -5.22
N VAL A 80 -0.11 2.52 -4.24
CA VAL A 80 -1.25 1.60 -4.15
C VAL A 80 -2.20 1.79 -5.35
N VAL A 81 -2.58 3.02 -5.66
CA VAL A 81 -3.46 3.34 -6.79
C VAL A 81 -2.84 2.89 -8.11
N ARG A 82 -1.55 3.17 -8.32
CA ARG A 82 -0.82 2.69 -9.51
C ARG A 82 -0.83 1.17 -9.58
N TYR A 83 -0.49 0.50 -8.48
CA TYR A 83 -0.46 -0.97 -8.40
C TYR A 83 -1.81 -1.61 -8.75
N VAL A 84 -2.91 -1.06 -8.19
CA VAL A 84 -4.27 -1.54 -8.43
C VAL A 84 -4.69 -1.33 -9.89
N LEU A 85 -4.37 -0.17 -10.48
CA LEU A 85 -4.60 0.10 -11.91
C LEU A 85 -3.80 -0.84 -12.81
N ASP A 86 -2.51 -1.03 -12.53
CA ASP A 86 -1.62 -1.89 -13.32
C ASP A 86 -2.06 -3.37 -13.27
N LYS A 87 -2.70 -3.78 -12.17
CA LYS A 87 -3.33 -5.09 -11.98
C LYS A 87 -4.69 -5.23 -12.67
N GLY A 88 -5.25 -4.15 -13.23
CA GLY A 88 -6.53 -4.15 -13.93
C GLY A 88 -7.76 -4.05 -13.04
N TYR A 89 -7.61 -3.69 -11.76
CA TYR A 89 -8.73 -3.41 -10.88
C TYR A 89 -9.38 -2.06 -11.22
N LEU A 90 -10.68 -1.97 -10.96
CA LEU A 90 -11.44 -0.73 -11.16
C LEU A 90 -11.34 0.16 -9.93
N LEU A 91 -11.14 1.45 -10.17
CA LEU A 91 -11.22 2.49 -9.16
C LEU A 91 -12.44 3.39 -9.45
N PRO A 92 -12.96 4.12 -8.44
CA PRO A 92 -13.98 5.12 -8.65
C PRO A 92 -13.55 6.10 -9.76
N PRO A 93 -14.41 6.43 -10.74
CA PRO A 93 -14.05 7.32 -11.86
C PRO A 93 -13.59 8.72 -11.42
N SER A 94 -13.99 9.14 -10.22
CA SER A 94 -13.57 10.40 -9.60
C SER A 94 -12.13 10.40 -9.09
N LEU A 95 -11.54 9.23 -8.83
CA LEU A 95 -10.20 9.11 -8.29
C LEU A 95 -9.16 9.14 -9.42
N LYS A 96 -8.43 10.25 -9.54
CA LYS A 96 -7.39 10.42 -10.56
C LYS A 96 -6.00 10.39 -9.94
N LEU A 97 -5.15 9.50 -10.44
CA LEU A 97 -3.78 9.38 -9.95
C LEU A 97 -2.96 10.68 -10.12
N ALA A 98 -3.18 11.45 -11.20
CA ALA A 98 -2.51 12.73 -11.41
C ALA A 98 -2.86 13.78 -10.33
N GLU A 99 -4.09 13.77 -9.84
CA GLU A 99 -4.52 14.67 -8.75
C GLU A 99 -3.83 14.28 -7.45
N LEU A 100 -3.70 12.98 -7.16
CA LEU A 100 -2.96 12.48 -5.99
C LEU A 100 -1.48 12.87 -6.02
N ILE A 101 -0.82 12.72 -7.17
CA ILE A 101 0.58 13.16 -7.36
C ILE A 101 0.72 14.67 -7.10
N THR A 102 -0.25 15.46 -7.55
CA THR A 102 -0.27 16.91 -7.32
C THR A 102 -0.37 17.21 -5.82
N VAL A 103 -1.28 16.56 -5.09
CA VAL A 103 -1.42 16.74 -3.63
C VAL A 103 -0.16 16.32 -2.89
N SER A 104 0.41 15.16 -3.24
CA SER A 104 1.66 14.66 -2.66
C SER A 104 2.82 15.64 -2.78
N SER A 105 2.90 16.35 -3.91
CA SER A 105 3.95 17.35 -4.14
C SER A 105 3.92 18.47 -3.10
N ILE A 106 2.76 18.82 -2.53
CA ILE A 106 2.62 19.88 -1.51
C ILE A 106 3.38 19.53 -0.23
N PHE A 107 3.36 18.26 0.17
CA PHE A 107 4.02 17.81 1.40
C PHE A 107 5.54 17.72 1.25
N TRP A 108 6.01 17.43 0.04
CA TRP A 108 7.44 17.26 -0.23
C TRP A 108 8.13 18.51 -0.79
N PHE A 109 7.39 19.56 -1.18
CA PHE A 109 7.95 20.82 -1.69
C PHE A 109 8.66 21.70 -0.63
N PRO A 110 8.16 21.85 0.62
CA PRO A 110 8.83 22.66 1.64
C PRO A 110 10.04 21.97 2.27
N HIS A 111 10.20 20.65 2.05
CA HIS A 111 11.30 19.83 2.55
C HIS A 111 11.93 19.09 1.38
N LEU A 112 12.80 19.79 0.63
CA LEU A 112 13.65 19.20 -0.41
C LEU A 112 14.55 18.09 0.18
N GLN A 113 14.02 16.87 0.24
CA GLN A 113 14.76 15.66 -0.08
C GLN A 113 14.30 15.29 -1.50
N PRO A 114 15.22 15.22 -2.47
CA PRO A 114 14.87 15.22 -3.88
C PRO A 114 14.03 13.99 -4.24
N LEU A 115 12.87 14.21 -4.87
CA LEU A 115 12.33 13.38 -5.95
C LEU A 115 12.39 11.85 -5.74
N ARG A 116 11.82 11.31 -4.65
CA ARG A 116 11.72 9.85 -4.48
C ARG A 116 10.43 9.19 -5.01
N ALA A 117 9.51 9.95 -5.60
CA ALA A 117 8.23 9.41 -6.10
C ALA A 117 7.95 9.59 -7.60
N LEU A 118 8.84 10.25 -8.38
CA LEU A 118 8.61 10.50 -9.82
C LEU A 118 9.75 10.08 -10.75
N ILE A 119 10.84 9.50 -10.23
CA ILE A 119 11.91 8.89 -11.05
C ILE A 119 12.22 7.51 -10.47
N GLY A 120 11.36 6.55 -10.77
CA GLY A 120 11.63 5.13 -10.59
C GLY A 120 11.98 4.48 -11.93
N CYS A 121 13.16 4.80 -12.49
CA CYS A 121 13.82 3.96 -13.48
C CYS A 121 15.18 3.56 -12.91
N TYR A 122 15.27 2.37 -12.31
CA TYR A 122 16.43 1.46 -12.27
C TYR A 122 15.87 0.11 -11.77
N LYS A 123 16.03 -1.03 -12.45
CA LYS A 123 16.96 -1.42 -13.52
C LYS A 123 16.44 -1.20 -14.93
#